data_AF-A0A422QQS2-F1
#
_entry.id   AF-A0A422QQS2-F1
#
_cell.length_a   1.000
_cell.length_b   1.000
_cell.length_c   1.000
_cell.angle_alpha   90.00
_cell.angle_beta   90.00
_cell.angle_gamma   90.00
#
_symmetry.space_group_name_H-M   'P 1'
#
loop_
_entity.id
_entity.type
_entity.pdbx_description
1 polymer ?
#
loop_
_entity_poly.entity_id
_entity_poly.type
_entity_poly.pdbx_seq_one_letter_code
_entity_poly.pdbx_strand_id
1 'polypeptide(L)' 'MALHGLGRHTGQASGILCMAIVGGALVPFAQGALADGFNVQVSFLLPAACYAFVLYFGAKYASMYKA' A
#
# COMPACT_ATOMS: atom_id res chain seq x y z
N MET A 1 9.17 14.10 1.01
CA MET A 1 7.94 13.45 1.54
C MET A 1 6.90 13.48 0.42
N ALA A 2 6.11 12.43 0.19
CA ALA A 2 5.31 12.22 -1.04
C ALA A 2 4.35 13.37 -1.45
N LEU A 3 4.14 14.36 -0.59
CA LEU A 3 3.29 15.54 -0.81
C LEU A 3 4.07 16.83 -1.11
N HIS A 4 5.40 16.79 -1.15
CA HIS A 4 6.25 17.96 -1.37
C HIS A 4 6.26 18.33 -2.86
N GLY A 5 5.68 19.47 -3.23
CA GLY A 5 5.56 19.95 -4.62
C GLY A 5 4.12 19.95 -5.18
N LEU A 6 3.11 19.50 -4.43
CA LEU A 6 1.72 19.41 -4.91
C LEU A 6 0.92 20.73 -4.84
N GLY A 7 1.54 21.83 -4.39
CA GLY A 7 0.93 23.16 -4.34
C GLY A 7 -0.46 23.15 -3.70
N ARG A 8 -1.47 23.64 -4.43
CA ARG A 8 -2.87 23.76 -3.97
C ARG A 8 -3.59 22.42 -3.76
N HIS A 9 -3.02 21.31 -4.23
CA HIS A 9 -3.60 19.96 -4.09
C HIS A 9 -3.03 19.15 -2.91
N THR A 10 -2.07 19.70 -2.16
CA THR A 10 -1.44 19.05 -1.00
C THR A 10 -2.47 18.60 0.05
N GLY A 11 -3.49 19.42 0.32
CA GLY A 11 -4.54 19.08 1.28
C GLY A 11 -5.40 17.89 0.84
N GLN A 12 -5.77 17.83 -0.44
CA GLN A 12 -6.58 16.74 -0.97
C GLN A 12 -5.79 15.43 -1.07
N ALA A 13 -4.52 15.51 -1.48
CA ALA A 13 -3.63 14.36 -1.53
C ALA A 13 -3.30 13.80 -0.14
N SER A 14 -3.18 14.65 0.87
CA SER A 14 -3.05 14.22 2.28
C SER A 14 -4.29 13.46 2.74
N GLY A 15 -5.50 13.94 2.39
CA GLY A 15 -6.75 13.24 2.68
C GLY A 15 -6.83 11.86 2.04
N ILE A 16 -6.44 11.74 0.77
CA ILE A 16 -6.40 10.45 0.06
C ILE A 16 -5.34 9.53 0.67
N LEU A 17 -4.17 10.06 1.05
CA LEU A 17 -3.12 9.29 1.70
C LEU A 17 -3.59 8.73 3.06
N CYS A 18 -4.27 9.54 3.87
CA CYS A 18 -4.87 9.09 5.12
C CYS A 18 -5.93 7.99 4.90
N MET A 19 -6.78 8.13 3.88
CA MET A 19 -7.76 7.08 3.55
C MET A 19 -7.08 5.79 3.05
N ALA A 20 -5.93 5.89 2.38
CA ALA A 20 -5.17 4.72 1.94
C ALA A 20 -4.61 3.89 3.12
N ILE A 21 -4.44 4.47 4.31
CA ILE A 21 -4.04 3.73 5.53
C ILE A 21 -5.06 2.63 5.88
N VAL A 22 -6.36 2.81 5.55
CA VAL A 22 -7.40 1.79 5.77
C VAL A 22 -7.06 0.48 5.06
N GLY A 23 -6.40 0.52 3.90
CA GLY A 23 -5.93 -0.68 3.21
C GLY A 23 -4.96 -1.51 4.06
N GLY A 24 -4.14 -0.83 4.88
CA GLY A 24 -3.21 -1.47 5.82
C GLY A 24 -3.89 -2.18 6.99
N ALA A 25 -5.14 -1.86 7.32
CA ALA A 25 -5.95 -2.60 8.29
C ALA A 25 -6.76 -3.73 7.62
N LEU A 26 -7.20 -3.51 6.37
CA LEU A 26 -7.99 -4.47 5.60
C LEU A 26 -7.17 -5.71 5.20
N VAL A 27 -5.93 -5.53 4.76
CA VAL A 27 -5.02 -6.61 4.34
C VAL A 27 -4.74 -7.62 5.48
N PRO A 28 -4.29 -7.20 6.69
CA PRO A 28 -4.10 -8.12 7.80
C PRO A 28 -5.40 -8.73 8.34
N PHE A 29 -6.54 -8.04 8.24
CA PHE A 29 -7.84 -8.61 8.59
C PHE A 29 -8.21 -9.77 7.64
N ALA A 30 -8.07 -9.56 6.33
CA ALA A 30 -8.26 -10.61 5.34
C ALA A 30 -7.25 -11.75 5.52
N GLN A 31 -5.98 -11.43 5.81
CA GLN A 31 -4.95 -12.42 6.08
C GLN A 31 -5.23 -13.28 7.32
N GLY A 32 -5.75 -12.67 8.38
CA GLY A 32 -6.18 -13.35 9.62
C GLY A 32 -7.33 -14.31 9.35
N ALA A 33 -8.38 -13.84 8.67
CA ALA A 33 -9.51 -14.67 8.28
C ALA A 33 -9.10 -15.86 7.38
N LEU A 34 -8.12 -15.67 6.49
CA LEU A 34 -7.58 -16.74 5.65
C LEU A 34 -6.66 -17.70 6.44
N ALA A 35 -5.97 -17.21 7.47
CA ALA A 35 -5.09 -18.03 8.31
C ALA A 35 -5.90 -19.02 9.16
N ASP A 36 -7.08 -18.60 9.63
CA ASP A 36 -7.99 -19.43 10.41
C ASP A 36 -8.62 -20.58 9.59
N GLY A 37 -8.77 -20.40 8.28
CA GLY A 37 -9.48 -21.35 7.41
C GLY A 37 -8.62 -22.41 6.72
N PHE A 38 -7.41 -22.05 6.27
CA PHE A 38 -6.66 -22.90 5.33
C PHE A 38 -5.29 -23.37 5.84
N ASN A 39 -4.41 -22.47 6.28
CA ASN A 39 -3.09 -22.72 6.87
C ASN A 39 -2.29 -21.39 6.87
N VAL A 40 -1.50 -21.12 7.93
CA VAL A 40 -0.69 -19.89 8.07
C VAL A 40 0.29 -19.68 6.89
N GLN A 41 0.74 -20.76 6.26
CA GLN A 41 1.70 -20.72 5.16
C GLN A 41 1.13 -20.06 3.89
N VAL A 42 -0.17 -20.23 3.61
CA VAL A 42 -0.84 -19.60 2.47
C VAL A 42 -1.12 -18.12 2.77
N SER A 43 -1.40 -17.80 4.03
CA SER A 43 -1.54 -16.41 4.49
C SER A 43 -0.27 -15.58 4.32
N PHE A 44 0.92 -16.18 4.19
CA PHE A 44 2.16 -15.46 3.87
C PHE A 44 2.28 -15.04 2.41
N LEU A 45 1.49 -15.61 1.51
CA LEU A 45 1.49 -15.22 0.09
C LEU A 45 0.79 -13.87 -0.14
N LEU A 46 -0.22 -13.55 0.69
CA LEU A 46 -0.97 -12.30 0.63
C LEU A 46 -0.08 -11.05 0.93
N PRO A 47 0.69 -10.99 2.03
CA PRO A 47 1.59 -9.87 2.30
C PRO A 47 2.76 -9.84 1.32
N ALA A 48 3.23 -11.00 0.82
CA ALA A 48 4.23 -11.05 -0.24
C ALA A 48 3.75 -10.38 -1.54
N ALA A 49 2.49 -10.62 -1.95
CA ALA A 49 1.87 -9.94 -3.08
C ALA A 49 1.71 -8.43 -2.83
N CYS A 50 1.34 -8.04 -1.61
CA CYS A 50 1.24 -6.63 -1.22
C CYS A 50 2.60 -5.91 -1.32
N TYR A 51 3.68 -6.53 -0.84
CA TYR A 51 5.04 -5.99 -0.98
C TYR A 51 5.50 -5.92 -2.44
N ALA A 52 5.15 -6.89 -3.28
CA ALA A 52 5.42 -6.84 -4.71
C ALA A 52 4.74 -5.62 -5.38
N PHE A 53 3.50 -5.30 -4.98
CA PHE A 53 2.80 -4.10 -5.46
C PHE A 53 3.49 -2.81 -5.01
N VAL A 54 3.96 -2.75 -3.75
CA VAL A 54 4.73 -1.60 -3.23
C VAL A 54 6.04 -1.43 -4.00
N LEU A 55 6.76 -2.53 -4.32
CA LEU A 55 7.96 -2.50 -5.14
C LEU A 55 7.68 -2.01 -6.57
N TYR A 56 6.61 -2.49 -7.19
CA TYR A 56 6.20 -2.04 -8.52
C TYR A 56 5.82 -0.55 -8.53
N PHE A 57 5.07 -0.08 -7.53
CA PHE A 57 4.74 1.33 -7.35
C PHE A 57 6.03 2.15 -7.15
N GLY A 58 6.92 1.71 -6.26
CA GLY A 58 8.23 2.34 -6.04
C GLY A 58 9.03 2.47 -7.34
N ALA A 59 9.17 1.39 -8.12
CA ALA A 59 9.91 1.40 -9.38
C ALA A 59 9.26 2.31 -10.45
N LYS A 60 7.94 2.27 -10.58
CA LYS A 60 7.20 3.07 -11.58
C LYS A 60 7.24 4.58 -11.27
N TYR A 61 7.05 4.95 -10.01
CA TYR A 61 7.05 6.36 -9.60
C TYR A 61 8.46 6.90 -9.30
N ALA A 62 9.47 6.04 -9.07
CA ALA A 62 10.88 6.46 -9.02
C ALA A 62 11.36 7.05 -10.36
N SER A 63 10.82 6.59 -11.49
CA SER A 63 11.11 7.18 -12.80
C SER A 63 10.59 8.60 -12.97
N MET A 64 9.61 9.03 -12.15
CA MET A 64 8.99 10.35 -12.23
C MET A 64 9.75 11.40 -11.40
N TYR A 65 10.56 10.97 -10.42
CA TYR A 65 11.41 11.86 -9.61
C TYR A 65 12.75 12.20 -10.29
N LYS A 66 13.05 11.58 -11.44
CA LYS A 66 14.30 11.76 -12.19
C LYS A 66 14.15 12.73 -13.39
N ALA A 67 13.06 13.51 -13.44
CA ALA A 67 12.85 14.58 -14.42
C ALA A 67 12.96 15.94 -13.75
#